data_AF-A0A2V7GS23-F1
#
_entry.id   AF-A0A2V7GS23-F1
#
_cell.length_a   1.000
_cell.length_b   1.000
_cell.length_c   1.000
_cell.angle_alpha   90.00
_cell.angle_beta   90.00
_cell.angle_gamma   90.00
#
_symmetry.space_group_name_H-M   'P 1'
#
loop_
_entity.id
_entity.type
_entity.pdbx_description
1 polymer ?
#
loop_
_entity_poly.entity_id
_entity_poly.type
_entity_poly.pdbx_seq_one_letter_code
_entity_poly.pdbx_strand_id
1 'polypeptide(L)'
;MGAAAKVANDYLKAFYSGDVAGARATVIEDFSFSGPFVQTSSRDAFFQSAAPLARIVRGHRLLKQWEDGDDVCSFYELNIETPAGRGAVLMSEWHTVRRSKLVSARVVFDTAAFRALVPSR
;
A
#
# COMPACT_ATOMS: atom_id res chain seq x y z
N MET A 1 -18.35 1.62 -7.74
CA MET A 1 -17.17 0.89 -7.24
C MET A 1 -17.68 -0.47 -6.80
N GLY A 2 -17.10 -1.56 -7.29
CA GLY A 2 -17.50 -2.90 -6.89
C GLY A 2 -16.99 -3.25 -5.49
N ALA A 3 -17.35 -4.44 -5.02
CA ALA A 3 -17.08 -4.87 -3.65
C ALA A 3 -15.58 -5.03 -3.39
N ALA A 4 -14.82 -5.57 -4.35
CA ALA A 4 -13.39 -5.75 -4.24
C ALA A 4 -12.65 -4.39 -4.22
N ALA A 5 -13.01 -3.48 -5.12
CA ALA A 5 -12.45 -2.13 -5.18
C ALA A 5 -12.71 -1.35 -3.89
N LYS A 6 -13.90 -1.49 -3.29
CA LYS A 6 -14.19 -0.89 -1.98
C LYS A 6 -13.22 -1.38 -0.91
N VAL A 7 -12.98 -2.69 -0.84
CA VAL A 7 -12.08 -3.30 0.16
C VAL A 7 -10.64 -2.81 -0.04
N ALA A 8 -10.14 -2.77 -1.28
CA ALA A 8 -8.81 -2.24 -1.58
C ALA A 8 -8.68 -0.74 -1.23
N ASN A 9 -9.70 0.05 -1.53
CA ASN A 9 -9.72 1.47 -1.19
C ASN A 9 -9.79 1.70 0.33
N ASP A 10 -10.57 0.93 1.07
CA ASP A 10 -10.65 1.03 2.53
C ASP A 10 -9.31 0.65 3.18
N TYR A 11 -8.64 -0.38 2.65
CA TYR A 11 -7.27 -0.74 3.04
C TYR A 11 -6.28 0.40 2.80
N LEU A 12 -6.19 0.95 1.58
CA LEU A 12 -5.25 2.03 1.24
C LEU A 12 -5.48 3.27 2.12
N LYS A 13 -6.76 3.61 2.38
CA LYS A 13 -7.14 4.69 3.29
C LYS A 13 -6.64 4.45 4.71
N ALA A 14 -6.95 3.31 5.30
CA ALA A 14 -6.54 2.99 6.66
C ALA A 14 -5.01 2.90 6.78
N PHE A 15 -4.35 2.27 5.81
CA PHE A 15 -2.91 2.09 5.81
C PHE A 15 -2.15 3.42 5.76
N TYR A 16 -2.54 4.32 4.84
CA TYR A 16 -1.86 5.60 4.66
C TYR A 16 -2.36 6.73 5.58
N SER A 17 -3.44 6.52 6.34
CA SER A 17 -3.85 7.43 7.43
C SER A 17 -3.21 7.09 8.78
N GLY A 18 -2.53 5.95 8.89
CA GLY A 18 -1.97 5.45 10.14
C GLY A 18 -2.95 4.62 10.98
N ASP A 19 -4.17 4.35 10.49
CA ASP A 19 -5.09 3.39 11.11
C ASP A 19 -4.64 1.95 10.86
N VAL A 20 -3.58 1.55 11.55
CA VAL A 20 -2.99 0.22 11.44
C VAL A 20 -3.99 -0.87 11.82
N ALA A 21 -4.86 -0.63 12.80
CA ALA A 21 -5.87 -1.60 13.22
C ALA A 21 -6.92 -1.82 12.12
N GLY A 22 -7.43 -0.75 11.53
CA GLY A 22 -8.37 -0.81 10.40
C GLY A 22 -7.75 -1.47 9.17
N ALA A 23 -6.51 -1.12 8.83
CA ALA A 23 -5.79 -1.75 7.72
C ALA A 23 -5.54 -3.24 7.97
N ARG A 24 -5.16 -3.63 9.19
CA ARG A 24 -4.98 -5.04 9.56
C ARG A 24 -6.27 -5.82 9.48
N ALA A 25 -7.40 -5.18 9.80
CA ALA A 25 -8.71 -5.81 9.72
C ALA A 25 -9.12 -6.14 8.28
N THR A 26 -8.62 -5.45 7.25
CA THR A 26 -8.97 -5.75 5.85
C THR A 26 -8.14 -6.88 5.24
N VAL A 27 -7.13 -7.40 5.95
CA VAL A 27 -6.11 -8.31 5.42
C VAL A 27 -6.20 -9.67 6.12
N ILE A 28 -6.11 -10.78 5.37
CA ILE A 28 -6.08 -12.14 5.95
C ILE A 28 -4.76 -12.41 6.71
N GLU A 29 -4.71 -13.47 7.50
CA GLU A 29 -3.49 -13.85 8.23
C GLU A 29 -2.33 -14.23 7.29
N ASP A 30 -2.59 -15.07 6.29
CA ASP A 30 -1.62 -15.56 5.30
C ASP A 30 -1.44 -14.59 4.12
N PHE A 31 -1.48 -13.29 4.38
CA PHE A 31 -1.37 -12.27 3.35
C PHE A 31 0.03 -12.26 2.72
N SER A 32 0.06 -12.25 1.39
CA SER A 32 1.30 -12.14 0.62
C SER A 32 1.48 -10.72 0.07
N PHE A 33 2.65 -10.14 0.32
CA PHE A 33 3.02 -8.83 -0.19
C PHE A 33 4.28 -8.95 -1.05
N SER A 34 4.27 -8.27 -2.19
CA SER A 34 5.41 -8.19 -3.10
C SER A 34 5.63 -6.74 -3.54
N GLY A 35 6.68 -6.12 -3.01
CA GLY A 35 7.12 -4.78 -3.44
C GLY A 35 8.61 -4.75 -3.81
N PRO A 36 9.11 -3.62 -4.33
CA PRO A 36 10.49 -3.50 -4.76
C PRO A 36 11.53 -3.65 -3.65
N PHE A 37 11.19 -3.35 -2.38
CA PHE A 37 12.11 -3.41 -1.24
C PHE A 37 11.81 -4.53 -0.24
N VAL A 38 10.59 -5.06 -0.25
CA VAL A 38 10.09 -5.99 0.77
C VAL A 38 9.19 -7.02 0.11
N GLN A 39 9.34 -8.27 0.55
CA GLN A 39 8.50 -9.40 0.20
C GLN A 39 8.16 -10.15 1.47
N THR A 40 6.88 -10.42 1.72
CA THR A 40 6.40 -11.12 2.92
C THR A 40 5.29 -12.09 2.56
N SER A 41 5.11 -13.13 3.37
CA SER A 41 4.04 -14.12 3.24
C SER A 41 3.18 -14.24 4.50
N SER A 42 3.20 -13.23 5.36
CA SER A 42 2.26 -13.11 6.47
C SER A 42 1.88 -11.65 6.71
N ARG A 43 0.67 -11.46 7.23
CA ARG A 43 0.17 -10.14 7.66
C ARG A 43 1.09 -9.50 8.69
N ASP A 44 1.59 -10.26 9.64
CA ASP A 44 2.39 -9.72 10.73
C ASP A 44 3.75 -9.21 10.23
N ALA A 45 4.42 -10.00 9.39
CA ALA A 45 5.66 -9.58 8.75
C ALA A 45 5.45 -8.34 7.87
N PHE A 46 4.34 -8.27 7.12
CA PHE A 46 3.99 -7.10 6.31
C PHE A 46 3.87 -5.83 7.16
N PHE A 47 3.02 -5.82 8.19
CA PHE A 47 2.82 -4.62 9.01
C PHE A 47 4.06 -4.23 9.84
N GLN A 48 4.86 -5.20 10.29
CA GLN A 48 6.16 -4.91 10.92
C GLN A 48 7.11 -4.22 9.95
N SER A 49 7.21 -4.72 8.70
CA SER A 49 8.06 -4.13 7.66
C SER A 49 7.63 -2.71 7.24
N ALA A 50 6.33 -2.40 7.37
CA ALA A 50 5.75 -1.10 7.02
C ALA A 50 5.93 -0.01 8.09
N ALA A 51 6.33 -0.37 9.32
CA ALA A 51 6.44 0.57 10.43
C ALA A 51 7.37 1.78 10.17
N PRO A 52 8.52 1.65 9.46
CA PRO A 52 9.34 2.80 9.08
C PRO A 52 8.62 3.75 8.11
N LEU A 53 7.85 3.20 7.16
CA LEU A 53 7.11 3.99 6.16
C LEU A 53 6.05 4.88 6.83
N ALA A 54 5.37 4.38 7.86
CA ALA A 54 4.36 5.12 8.61
C ALA A 54 4.88 6.44 9.21
N ARG A 55 6.19 6.57 9.43
CA ARG A 55 6.80 7.81 9.98
C ARG A 55 6.93 8.92 8.94
N ILE A 56 7.06 8.57 7.67
CA ILE A 56 7.40 9.50 6.58
C ILE A 56 6.23 9.77 5.63
N VAL A 57 5.22 8.91 5.60
CA VAL A 57 4.03 9.11 4.76
C VAL A 57 3.17 10.27 5.29
N ARG A 58 2.59 11.03 4.37
CA ARG A 58 1.65 12.15 4.63
C ARG A 58 0.30 11.96 3.96
N GLY A 59 -0.06 10.70 3.72
CA GLY A 59 -1.27 10.28 3.03
C GLY A 59 -1.02 9.93 1.57
N HIS A 60 -2.12 9.59 0.88
CA HIS A 60 -2.10 9.22 -0.52
C HIS A 60 -3.27 9.89 -1.26
N ARG A 61 -3.15 9.98 -2.58
CA ARG A 61 -4.20 10.48 -3.48
C ARG A 61 -4.49 9.42 -4.53
N LEU A 62 -5.65 8.78 -4.44
CA LEU A 62 -6.11 7.84 -5.45
C LEU A 62 -6.36 8.58 -6.77
N LEU A 63 -5.69 8.14 -7.83
CA LEU A 63 -5.85 8.71 -9.18
C LEU A 63 -6.91 7.95 -9.96
N LYS A 64 -6.79 6.62 -9.96
CA LYS A 64 -7.68 5.73 -10.69
C LYS A 64 -7.62 4.32 -10.11
N GLN A 65 -8.73 3.61 -10.20
CA GLN A 65 -8.85 2.24 -9.76
C GLN A 65 -9.70 1.46 -10.75
N TRP A 66 -9.30 0.22 -11.00
CA TRP A 66 -9.97 -0.74 -11.87
C TRP A 66 -10.23 -2.02 -11.09
N GLU A 67 -11.34 -2.67 -11.40
CA GLU A 67 -11.75 -3.94 -10.83
C GLU A 67 -12.01 -4.92 -11.97
N ASP A 68 -11.46 -6.12 -11.86
CA ASP A 68 -11.75 -7.26 -12.71
C ASP A 68 -12.07 -8.46 -11.83
N GLY A 69 -13.36 -8.60 -11.52
CA GLY A 69 -13.92 -9.55 -10.56
C GLY A 69 -13.31 -9.38 -9.16
N ASP A 70 -12.23 -10.10 -8.95
CA ASP A 70 -11.65 -10.44 -7.67
C ASP A 70 -10.25 -9.80 -7.53
N ASP A 71 -9.80 -9.10 -8.58
CA ASP A 71 -8.54 -8.37 -8.69
C ASP A 71 -8.81 -6.87 -8.84
N VAL A 72 -8.00 -6.05 -8.16
CA VAL A 72 -8.12 -4.60 -8.14
C VAL A 72 -6.77 -3.96 -8.41
N CYS A 73 -6.67 -3.16 -9.47
CA CYS A 73 -5.49 -2.34 -9.75
C CYS A 73 -5.76 -0.89 -9.36
N SER A 74 -4.86 -0.29 -8.58
CA SER A 74 -4.97 1.09 -8.11
C SER A 74 -3.74 1.89 -8.50
N PHE A 75 -3.94 3.05 -9.13
CA PHE A 75 -2.91 4.06 -9.31
C PHE A 75 -3.15 5.19 -8.31
N TYR A 76 -2.13 5.52 -7.52
CA TYR A 76 -2.20 6.57 -6.52
C TYR A 76 -0.84 7.26 -6.35
N GLU A 77 -0.89 8.52 -5.94
CA GLU A 77 0.31 9.23 -5.48
C GLU A 77 0.46 9.02 -3.97
N LEU A 78 1.66 8.62 -3.55
CA LEU A 78 2.03 8.55 -2.14
C LEU A 78 2.81 9.79 -1.76
N ASN A 79 2.29 10.59 -0.84
CA ASN A 79 2.98 11.78 -0.35
C ASN A 79 3.98 11.38 0.74
N ILE A 80 5.23 11.80 0.55
CA ILE A 80 6.34 11.49 1.45
C ILE A 80 6.99 12.80 1.90
N GLU A 81 7.30 12.86 3.18
CA GLU A 81 8.05 13.95 3.80
C GLU A 81 9.12 13.40 4.73
N THR A 82 10.37 13.77 4.46
CA THR A 82 11.55 13.44 5.27
C THR A 82 12.37 14.70 5.51
N PRO A 83 13.39 14.67 6.39
CA PRO A 83 14.32 15.79 6.52
C PRO A 83 15.04 16.16 5.21
N ALA A 84 15.15 15.24 4.25
CA ALA A 84 15.79 15.48 2.96
C ALA A 84 14.87 16.21 1.96
N GLY A 85 13.55 16.19 2.17
CA GLY A 85 12.61 16.87 1.31
C GLY A 85 11.20 16.31 1.38
N ARG A 86 10.32 16.89 0.56
CA ARG A 86 8.94 16.47 0.39
C ARG A 86 8.63 16.23 -1.09
N GLY A 87 7.80 15.23 -1.37
CA GLY A 87 7.42 14.90 -2.73
C GLY A 87 6.34 13.83 -2.78
N ALA A 88 5.94 13.45 -3.99
CA ALA A 88 5.00 12.38 -4.24
C ALA A 88 5.64 11.30 -5.13
N VAL A 89 5.35 10.04 -4.83
CA VAL A 89 5.76 8.89 -5.65
C VAL A 89 4.52 8.29 -6.27
N LEU A 90 4.53 8.09 -7.60
CA LEU A 90 3.47 7.38 -8.29
C LEU A 90 3.60 5.88 -8.00
N MET A 91 2.53 5.31 -7.46
CA MET A 91 2.41 3.91 -7.10
C MET A 91 1.35 3.25 -7.98
N SER A 92 1.60 2.02 -8.40
CA SER A 92 0.56 1.12 -8.87
C SER A 92 0.55 -0.11 -7.98
N GLU A 93 -0.63 -0.49 -7.49
CA GLU A 93 -0.80 -1.64 -6.61
C GLU A 93 -1.95 -2.53 -7.07
N TRP A 94 -1.62 -3.80 -7.29
CA TRP A 94 -2.57 -4.86 -7.59
C TRP A 94 -2.90 -5.57 -6.29
N HIS A 95 -4.18 -5.58 -5.91
CA HIS A 95 -4.72 -6.36 -4.80
C HIS A 95 -5.58 -7.51 -5.32
N THR A 96 -5.47 -8.67 -4.69
CA THR A 96 -6.42 -9.78 -4.88
C THR A 96 -7.31 -9.85 -3.65
N VAL A 97 -8.62 -9.74 -3.83
CA VAL A 97 -9.63 -9.70 -2.76
C VAL A 97 -10.47 -10.97 -2.79
N ARG A 98 -10.62 -11.66 -1.66
CA ARG A 98 -11.53 -12.82 -1.53
C ARG A 98 -12.30 -12.67 -0.24
N ARG A 99 -13.61 -12.98 -0.26
CA ARG A 99 -14.48 -12.94 0.93
C ARG A 99 -14.31 -11.62 1.72
N SER A 100 -14.26 -10.51 1.01
CA SER A 100 -14.09 -9.15 1.56
C SER A 100 -12.79 -8.90 2.33
N LYS A 101 -11.73 -9.66 2.06
CA LYS A 101 -10.38 -9.45 2.62
C LYS A 101 -9.33 -9.48 1.52
N LEU A 102 -8.25 -8.74 1.70
CA LEU A 102 -7.06 -8.81 0.84
C LEU A 102 -6.31 -10.11 1.12
N VAL A 103 -6.02 -10.85 0.07
CA VAL A 103 -5.23 -12.09 0.07
C VAL A 103 -3.80 -11.83 -0.37
N SER A 104 -3.61 -10.92 -1.32
CA SER A 104 -2.30 -10.50 -1.78
C SER A 104 -2.29 -9.03 -2.20
N ALA A 105 -1.09 -8.45 -2.19
CA ALA A 105 -0.81 -7.20 -2.88
C ALA A 105 0.54 -7.24 -3.58
N ARG A 106 0.60 -6.67 -4.78
CA ARG A 106 1.84 -6.40 -5.52
C ARG A 106 1.91 -4.93 -5.84
N VAL A 107 2.98 -4.27 -5.38
CA VAL A 107 3.21 -2.85 -5.63
C VAL A 107 4.39 -2.65 -6.57
N VAL A 108 4.25 -1.69 -7.48
CA VAL A 108 5.30 -1.24 -8.39
C VAL A 108 5.37 0.28 -8.35
N PHE A 109 6.59 0.81 -8.32
CA PHE A 109 6.88 2.23 -8.37
C PHE A 109 8.34 2.45 -8.77
N ASP A 110 8.67 3.68 -9.14
CA ASP A 110 10.05 4.07 -9.41
C ASP A 110 10.86 4.15 -8.10
N THR A 111 11.73 3.16 -7.90
CA THR A 111 12.59 3.10 -6.70
C THR A 111 13.66 4.18 -6.67
N ALA A 112 14.08 4.73 -7.81
CA ALA A 112 15.04 5.82 -7.85
C ALA A 112 14.38 7.11 -7.35
N ALA A 113 13.17 7.42 -7.84
CA ALA A 113 12.37 8.54 -7.36
C ALA A 113 12.06 8.42 -5.85
N PHE A 114 11.73 7.22 -5.37
CA PHE A 114 11.50 6.99 -3.94
C PHE A 114 12.77 7.24 -3.10
N ARG A 115 13.93 6.70 -3.52
CA ARG A 115 15.21 6.85 -2.80
C ARG A 115 15.70 8.29 -2.75
N ALA A 116 15.38 9.11 -3.75
CA ALA A 116 15.68 10.53 -3.74
C ALA A 116 14.97 11.27 -2.58
N LEU A 117 13.79 10.80 -2.17
CA LEU A 117 13.01 11.37 -1.06
C LEU A 117 13.32 10.71 0.29
N VAL A 118 13.81 9.46 0.27
CA VAL A 118 14.14 8.67 1.45
C VAL A 118 15.60 8.20 1.35
N PRO A 119 16.57 9.09 1.63
CA PRO A 119 17.96 8.73 1.48
C PRO A 119 18.30 7.52 2.33
N SER A 120 18.96 6.54 1.71
CA SER A 120 19.60 5.46 2.43
C SER A 120 20.66 6.10 3.35
N ARG A 121 20.64 5.75 4.63
CA ARG A 121 21.77 6.06 5.51
C ARG A 121 23.04 5.40 4.99
#